data_AF-A0A4P2QI84-F1
#
_entry.id   AF-A0A4P2QI84-F1
#
_cell.length_a   1.000
_cell.length_b   1.000
_cell.length_c   1.000
_cell.angle_alpha   90.00
_cell.angle_beta   90.00
_cell.angle_gamma   90.00
#
_symmetry.space_group_name_H-M   'P 1'
#
loop_
_entity.id
_entity.type
_entity.pdbx_description
1 polymer ?
#
loop_
_entity_poly.entity_id
_entity_poly.type
_entity_poly.pdbx_seq_one_letter_code
_entity_poly.pdbx_strand_id
1 'polypeptide(L)'
;MSDPGRQLDPVAELLQRAAQLSEAERVEARAAFLRRVDEEQARASKPRAIVRWAAPLALAGGVLLALFLLPERGLDYVVEGAEDESGYVRVPLDHPAAITFSDRTQIRAAAGARLRIDEIKNESGARISLERGRVDAEITHTGHSDWRFVAGPFAVRVTGTRFELHWDADRERLEVILHEGSVEVEGYAGFGAVSVRAGQRFVGDASARTLLVSDTAAHGPEPAPPAAQGEGAEVAPVPPGPASSPEPSSSGDPAPLAAPPSGKPSWTKLVSQGEFRRVVQEAAARGEQACLASCDAADLNALADAARYVGQGELAEQALLALRARYAKAAGSRAAFLLGRLHESRGAAARARAWYETALREAPSGPFAAEALAGKMRTVQILEGPAAARAVAQEYLRLFPSGVHAKTARQLAAQP
;
A
#
# COMPACT_ATOMS: atom_id res chain seq x y z
N MET A 1 -77.41 -20.41 -21.28
CA MET A 1 -77.86 -19.00 -21.28
C MET A 1 -78.08 -18.61 -19.83
N SER A 2 -77.31 -17.61 -19.36
CA SER A 2 -77.40 -16.74 -18.15
C SER A 2 -77.94 -17.36 -16.83
N ASP A 3 -77.28 -17.21 -15.68
CA ASP A 3 -77.06 -15.95 -14.96
C ASP A 3 -76.00 -16.09 -13.83
N PRO A 4 -75.22 -15.04 -13.46
CA PRO A 4 -74.10 -15.10 -12.52
C PRO A 4 -74.50 -14.72 -11.08
N GLY A 5 -74.44 -15.68 -10.16
CA GLY A 5 -74.74 -15.51 -8.74
C GLY A 5 -73.50 -15.32 -7.86
N ARG A 6 -73.00 -14.08 -7.79
CA ARG A 6 -72.39 -13.41 -6.62
C ARG A 6 -72.04 -14.31 -5.40
N GLN A 7 -70.91 -15.00 -5.44
CA GLN A 7 -70.30 -15.62 -4.26
C GLN A 7 -69.41 -14.57 -3.57
N LEU A 8 -69.92 -13.95 -2.50
CA LEU A 8 -69.11 -13.12 -1.62
C LEU A 8 -68.11 -14.03 -0.88
N ASP A 9 -66.84 -13.63 -0.89
CA ASP A 9 -65.71 -14.33 -0.28
C ASP A 9 -65.97 -14.57 1.23
N PRO A 10 -65.79 -15.78 1.79
CA PRO A 10 -65.95 -16.05 3.22
C PRO A 10 -65.12 -15.12 4.12
N VAL A 11 -64.03 -14.55 3.58
CA VAL A 11 -63.22 -13.54 4.24
C VAL A 11 -63.95 -12.18 4.32
N ALA A 12 -64.70 -11.80 3.28
CA ALA A 12 -65.48 -10.57 3.27
C ALA A 12 -66.66 -10.63 4.27
N GLU A 13 -67.27 -11.80 4.43
CA GLU A 13 -68.35 -12.02 5.40
C GLU A 13 -67.83 -11.94 6.85
N LEU A 14 -66.62 -12.47 7.11
CA LEU A 14 -65.91 -12.36 8.39
C LEU A 14 -65.49 -10.92 8.71
N LEU A 15 -65.02 -10.17 7.71
CA LEU A 15 -64.62 -8.76 7.89
C LEU A 15 -65.83 -7.85 8.11
N GLN A 16 -66.96 -8.13 7.46
CA GLN A 16 -68.20 -7.37 7.67
C GLN A 16 -68.81 -7.65 9.05
N ARG A 17 -68.71 -8.89 9.55
CA ARG A 17 -69.09 -9.24 10.93
C ARG A 17 -68.17 -8.61 11.97
N ALA A 18 -66.86 -8.59 11.73
CA ALA A 18 -65.89 -7.96 12.62
C ALA A 18 -66.03 -6.42 12.67
N ALA A 19 -66.52 -5.80 11.59
CA ALA A 19 -66.80 -4.36 11.54
C ALA A 19 -68.04 -3.95 12.35
N GLN A 20 -68.99 -4.87 12.58
CA GLN A 20 -70.22 -4.64 13.34
C GLN A 20 -70.10 -4.87 14.85
N LEU A 21 -68.97 -5.41 15.33
CA LEU A 21 -68.74 -5.61 16.76
C LEU A 21 -68.43 -4.27 17.45
N SER A 22 -69.07 -4.03 18.58
CA SER A 22 -68.73 -2.91 19.47
C SER A 22 -67.30 -3.07 20.03
N GLU A 23 -66.71 -1.98 20.50
CA GLU A 23 -65.35 -1.99 21.05
C GLU A 23 -65.22 -2.94 22.25
N ALA A 24 -66.28 -3.06 23.06
CA ALA A 24 -66.35 -3.99 24.18
C ALA A 24 -66.30 -5.47 23.74
N GLU A 25 -67.04 -5.83 22.69
CA GLU A 25 -67.07 -7.20 22.17
C GLU A 25 -65.73 -7.60 21.52
N ARG A 26 -64.99 -6.64 20.94
CA ARG A 26 -63.64 -6.88 20.40
C ARG A 26 -62.62 -7.15 21.51
N VAL A 27 -62.73 -6.45 22.63
CA VAL A 27 -61.86 -6.65 23.80
C VAL A 27 -62.11 -8.03 24.42
N GLU A 28 -63.37 -8.44 24.53
CA GLU A 28 -63.74 -9.74 25.10
C GLU A 28 -63.32 -10.91 24.19
N ALA A 29 -63.51 -10.79 22.88
CA ALA A 29 -63.05 -11.80 21.92
C ALA A 29 -61.51 -11.94 21.90
N ARG A 30 -60.78 -10.83 22.04
CA ARG A 30 -59.31 -10.83 22.15
C ARG A 30 -58.83 -11.46 23.46
N ALA A 31 -59.50 -11.19 24.58
CA ALA A 31 -59.19 -11.80 25.86
C ALA A 31 -59.43 -13.31 25.85
N ALA A 32 -60.53 -13.77 25.24
CA ALA A 32 -60.82 -15.19 25.09
C ALA A 32 -59.81 -15.93 24.20
N PHE A 33 -59.32 -15.28 23.15
CA PHE A 33 -58.27 -15.83 22.28
C PHE A 33 -56.93 -15.97 23.02
N LEU A 34 -56.48 -14.91 23.72
CA LEU A 34 -55.24 -14.94 24.48
C LEU A 34 -55.25 -16.01 25.57
N ARG A 35 -56.41 -16.22 26.23
CA ARG A 35 -56.54 -17.27 27.25
C ARG A 35 -56.42 -18.69 26.68
N ARG A 36 -56.91 -18.94 25.46
CA ARG A 36 -56.72 -20.23 24.77
C ARG A 36 -55.26 -20.45 24.38
N VAL A 37 -54.54 -19.39 23.98
CA VAL A 37 -53.11 -19.47 23.65
C VAL A 37 -52.27 -19.76 24.90
N ASP A 38 -52.59 -19.16 26.04
CA ASP A 38 -51.94 -19.44 27.33
C ASP A 38 -52.25 -20.87 27.84
N GLU A 39 -53.48 -21.36 27.66
CA GLU A 39 -53.88 -22.73 28.03
C GLU A 39 -53.17 -23.80 27.17
N GLU A 40 -52.90 -23.51 25.88
CA GLU A 40 -52.10 -24.37 24.99
C GLU A 40 -50.60 -24.35 25.36
N GLN A 41 -50.03 -23.17 25.69
CA GLN A 41 -48.64 -23.05 26.14
C GLN A 41 -48.38 -23.71 27.51
N ALA A 42 -49.37 -23.68 28.41
CA ALA A 42 -49.29 -24.32 29.72
C ALA A 42 -49.37 -25.86 29.67
N ARG A 43 -49.97 -26.44 28.63
CA ARG A 43 -49.95 -27.89 28.38
C ARG A 43 -48.64 -28.40 27.76
N ALA A 44 -47.93 -27.54 27.03
CA ALA A 44 -46.66 -27.87 26.38
C ALA A 44 -45.44 -27.82 27.32
N SER A 45 -45.61 -27.39 28.58
CA SER A 45 -44.50 -27.20 29.51
C SER A 45 -44.74 -27.90 30.86
N LYS A 46 -44.40 -29.20 30.92
CA LYS A 46 -43.91 -29.80 32.17
C LYS A 46 -42.55 -30.46 31.97
N PRO A 47 -41.65 -30.36 32.97
CA PRO A 47 -40.21 -30.43 32.75
C PRO A 47 -39.65 -31.75 33.27
N ARG A 48 -38.94 -32.50 32.42
CA ARG A 48 -37.95 -33.48 32.88
C ARG A 48 -36.71 -33.42 31.98
N ALA A 49 -35.59 -33.16 32.64
CA ALA A 49 -34.23 -33.49 32.22
C ALA A 49 -33.50 -32.61 31.18
N ILE A 50 -33.49 -31.27 31.30
CA ILE A 50 -32.40 -30.46 30.68
C ILE A 50 -32.01 -29.27 31.58
N VAL A 51 -31.61 -29.53 32.83
CA VAL A 51 -30.92 -28.55 33.69
C VAL A 51 -29.45 -28.98 33.85
N ARG A 52 -28.70 -28.96 32.73
CA ARG A 52 -27.24 -29.09 32.76
C ARG A 52 -26.46 -28.17 31.82
N TRP A 53 -27.12 -27.32 31.01
CA TRP A 53 -26.41 -26.48 30.03
C TRP A 53 -26.80 -24.98 30.02
N ALA A 54 -27.46 -24.47 31.07
CA ALA A 54 -27.81 -23.05 31.16
C ALA A 54 -26.68 -22.16 31.75
N ALA A 55 -25.77 -22.72 32.56
CA ALA A 55 -24.61 -22.00 33.08
C ALA A 55 -23.54 -21.62 32.01
N PRO A 56 -23.18 -22.46 31.01
CA PRO A 56 -22.12 -22.14 30.06
C PRO A 56 -22.50 -21.07 29.01
N LEU A 57 -23.79 -20.89 28.70
CA LEU A 57 -24.23 -19.94 27.67
C LEU A 57 -24.24 -18.47 28.16
N ALA A 58 -24.57 -18.23 29.43
CA ALA A 58 -24.46 -16.89 30.03
C ALA A 58 -22.99 -16.47 30.24
N LEU A 59 -22.12 -17.43 30.54
CA LEU A 59 -20.68 -17.21 30.68
C LEU A 59 -20.01 -16.90 29.32
N ALA A 60 -20.44 -17.57 28.24
CA ALA A 60 -19.95 -17.28 26.89
C ALA A 60 -20.34 -15.88 26.39
N GLY A 61 -21.57 -15.43 26.67
CA GLY A 61 -22.03 -14.08 26.33
C GLY A 61 -21.28 -12.98 27.08
N GLY A 62 -21.01 -13.18 28.38
CA GLY A 62 -20.21 -12.25 29.18
C GLY A 62 -18.75 -12.18 28.75
N VAL A 63 -18.15 -13.31 28.36
CA VAL A 63 -16.76 -13.36 27.86
C VAL A 63 -16.63 -12.69 26.49
N LEU A 64 -17.59 -12.87 25.58
CA LEU A 64 -17.61 -12.19 24.28
C LEU A 64 -17.76 -10.67 24.41
N LEU A 65 -18.60 -10.21 25.33
CA LEU A 65 -18.77 -8.79 25.62
C LEU A 65 -17.52 -8.20 26.31
N ALA A 66 -16.90 -8.93 27.23
CA ALA A 66 -15.64 -8.53 27.85
C ALA A 66 -14.50 -8.46 26.81
N LEU A 67 -14.38 -9.43 25.89
CA LEU A 67 -13.41 -9.44 24.77
C LEU A 67 -13.60 -8.24 23.82
N PHE A 68 -14.83 -7.74 23.67
CA PHE A 68 -15.12 -6.53 22.88
C PHE A 68 -14.89 -5.21 23.62
N LEU A 69 -14.81 -5.24 24.97
CA LEU A 69 -14.60 -4.08 25.84
C LEU A 69 -13.20 -4.03 26.46
N LEU A 70 -12.38 -5.06 26.25
CA LEU A 70 -10.98 -5.07 26.64
C LEU A 70 -10.24 -4.03 25.78
N PRO A 71 -9.53 -3.05 26.38
CA PRO A 71 -8.76 -2.08 25.62
C PRO A 71 -7.76 -2.83 24.73
N GLU A 72 -7.73 -2.50 23.44
CA GLU A 72 -6.65 -2.92 22.56
C GLU A 72 -5.34 -2.52 23.26
N ARG A 73 -4.44 -3.49 23.48
CA ARG A 73 -3.18 -3.21 24.16
C ARG A 73 -2.35 -2.35 23.20
N GLY A 74 -2.40 -1.05 23.40
CA GLY A 74 -1.58 -0.11 22.65
C GLY A 74 -0.10 -0.48 22.78
N LEU A 75 0.66 -0.17 21.74
CA LEU A 75 2.10 -0.26 21.79
C LEU A 75 2.63 0.79 22.78
N ASP A 76 2.94 0.36 24.00
CA ASP A 76 3.60 1.20 25.00
C ASP A 76 5.12 1.26 24.76
N TYR A 77 5.77 2.30 25.30
CA TYR A 77 7.22 2.43 25.24
C TYR A 77 7.79 2.99 26.55
N VAL A 78 9.07 2.70 26.77
CA VAL A 78 9.87 3.25 27.87
C VAL A 78 11.12 3.88 27.29
N VAL A 79 11.46 5.07 27.79
CA VAL A 79 12.69 5.80 27.43
C VAL A 79 13.66 5.75 28.62
N GLU A 80 14.88 5.29 28.36
CA GLU A 80 15.96 5.23 29.34
C GLU A 80 17.14 6.08 28.87
N GLY A 81 17.70 6.91 29.77
CA GLY A 81 18.87 7.75 29.46
C GLY A 81 18.56 9.03 28.67
N ALA A 82 17.29 9.44 28.57
CA ALA A 82 16.90 10.72 28.00
C ALA A 82 15.67 11.30 28.69
N GLU A 83 15.48 12.61 28.54
CA GLU A 83 14.23 13.28 28.87
C GLU A 83 13.21 13.01 27.76
N ASP A 84 12.04 12.53 28.15
CA ASP A 84 10.87 12.36 27.29
C ASP A 84 9.75 13.31 27.74
N GLU A 85 9.44 14.28 26.89
CA GLU A 85 8.34 15.23 27.10
C GLU A 85 7.25 14.98 26.06
N SER A 86 6.25 14.16 26.43
CA SER A 86 5.09 13.83 25.59
C SER A 86 5.48 13.22 24.22
N GLY A 87 6.47 12.32 24.20
CA GLY A 87 6.98 11.67 22.99
C GLY A 87 8.10 12.44 22.31
N TYR A 88 8.50 13.61 22.82
CA TYR A 88 9.71 14.29 22.37
C TYR A 88 10.91 13.86 23.20
N VAL A 89 11.84 13.14 22.58
CA VAL A 89 13.01 12.56 23.24
C VAL A 89 14.25 13.38 22.90
N ARG A 90 14.86 13.98 23.93
CA ARG A 90 16.11 14.73 23.81
C ARG A 90 17.24 13.97 24.50
N VAL A 91 18.16 13.44 23.70
CA VAL A 91 19.29 12.67 24.21
C VAL A 91 20.40 13.62 24.69
N PRO A 92 20.94 13.43 25.92
CA PRO A 92 22.12 14.14 26.41
C PRO A 92 23.35 13.99 25.49
N LEU A 93 24.32 14.90 25.61
CA LEU A 93 25.51 14.92 24.74
C LEU A 93 26.61 13.94 25.17
N ASP A 94 26.51 13.35 26.35
CA ASP A 94 27.54 12.53 26.99
C ASP A 94 27.24 11.02 26.96
N HIS A 95 25.98 10.62 26.82
CA HIS A 95 25.57 9.22 26.76
C HIS A 95 24.38 8.99 25.80
N PRO A 96 24.23 7.77 25.24
CA PRO A 96 23.09 7.41 24.41
C PRO A 96 21.83 7.12 25.24
N ALA A 97 20.68 7.12 24.58
CA ALA A 97 19.40 6.72 25.15
C ALA A 97 18.81 5.50 24.45
N ALA A 98 18.03 4.72 25.17
CA ALA A 98 17.32 3.56 24.64
C ALA A 98 15.81 3.77 24.75
N ILE A 99 15.09 3.46 23.66
CA ILE A 99 13.63 3.47 23.61
C ILE A 99 13.21 2.03 23.32
N THR A 100 12.48 1.44 24.25
CA THR A 100 12.03 0.05 24.15
C THR A 100 10.52 0.01 24.11
N PHE A 101 9.97 -0.60 23.07
CA PHE A 101 8.53 -0.77 22.89
C PHE A 101 8.06 -2.13 23.40
N SER A 102 6.77 -2.24 23.74
CA SER A 102 6.16 -3.45 24.29
C SER A 102 6.20 -4.66 23.34
N ASP A 103 6.38 -4.44 22.03
CA ASP A 103 6.54 -5.46 20.99
C ASP A 103 7.98 -5.99 20.86
N ARG A 104 8.90 -5.56 21.74
CA ARG A 104 10.35 -5.82 21.72
C ARG A 104 11.13 -5.07 20.64
N THR A 105 10.52 -4.10 19.95
CA THR A 105 11.25 -3.15 19.13
C THR A 105 12.16 -2.27 20.00
N GLN A 106 13.42 -2.14 19.61
CA GLN A 106 14.43 -1.34 20.32
C GLN A 106 15.00 -0.27 19.39
N ILE A 107 15.09 0.95 19.90
CA ILE A 107 15.72 2.07 19.21
C ILE A 107 16.75 2.68 20.15
N ARG A 108 18.01 2.67 19.73
CA ARG A 108 19.11 3.30 20.46
C ARG A 108 19.46 4.61 19.78
N ALA A 109 19.23 5.71 20.47
CA ALA A 109 19.55 7.04 19.99
C ALA A 109 20.92 7.46 20.51
N ALA A 110 21.81 7.85 19.61
CA ALA A 110 23.15 8.31 19.97
C ALA A 110 23.11 9.62 20.78
N ALA A 111 24.19 9.90 21.49
CA ALA A 111 24.34 11.14 22.25
C ALA A 111 24.07 12.37 21.36
N GLY A 112 23.27 13.31 21.86
CA GLY A 112 22.86 14.52 21.14
C GLY A 112 21.77 14.36 20.07
N ALA A 113 21.25 13.14 19.87
CA ALA A 113 20.11 12.91 18.98
C ALA A 113 18.83 13.57 19.51
N ARG A 114 17.96 13.98 18.58
CA ARG A 114 16.62 14.53 18.89
C ARG A 114 15.60 13.85 18.00
N LEU A 115 14.62 13.23 18.62
CA LEU A 115 13.55 12.52 17.92
C LEU A 115 12.20 12.74 18.59
N ARG A 116 11.13 12.53 17.82
CA ARG A 116 9.76 12.61 18.31
C ARG A 116 8.97 11.38 17.88
N ILE A 117 8.28 10.77 18.82
CA ILE A 117 7.31 9.71 18.57
C ILE A 117 6.00 10.42 18.23
N ASP A 118 5.68 10.51 16.94
CA ASP A 118 4.57 11.32 16.42
C ASP A 118 3.20 10.67 16.64
N GLU A 119 3.14 9.36 16.38
CA GLU A 119 1.90 8.60 16.33
C GLU A 119 2.24 7.15 16.67
N ILE A 120 1.47 6.55 17.58
CA ILE A 120 1.51 5.13 17.88
C ILE A 120 0.24 4.52 17.29
N LYS A 121 0.37 3.54 16.39
CA LYS A 121 -0.76 2.88 15.73
C LYS A 121 -0.99 1.52 16.36
N ASN A 122 -1.85 1.49 17.38
CA ASN A 122 -2.28 0.27 18.08
C ASN A 122 -1.09 -0.69 18.29
N GLU A 123 -1.18 -1.94 17.81
CA GLU A 123 -0.12 -2.95 17.87
C GLU A 123 0.76 -3.02 16.59
N SER A 124 0.47 -2.18 15.58
CA SER A 124 1.07 -2.29 14.25
C SER A 124 2.39 -1.51 14.10
N GLY A 125 2.68 -0.56 14.98
CA GLY A 125 3.95 0.18 14.96
C GLY A 125 3.80 1.66 15.25
N ALA A 126 4.88 2.41 15.09
CA ALA A 126 4.92 3.84 15.36
C ALA A 126 5.50 4.65 14.19
N ARG A 127 5.11 5.94 14.15
CA ARG A 127 5.76 6.97 13.33
C ARG A 127 6.72 7.76 14.21
N ILE A 128 7.99 7.78 13.82
CA ILE A 128 9.06 8.46 14.55
C ILE A 128 9.71 9.47 13.63
N SER A 129 9.78 10.72 14.06
CA SER A 129 10.50 11.79 13.36
C SER A 129 11.86 12.02 14.00
N LEU A 130 12.94 11.93 13.22
CA LEU A 130 14.29 12.27 13.64
C LEU A 130 14.62 13.70 13.18
N GLU A 131 14.83 14.60 14.14
CA GLU A 131 15.17 15.99 13.86
C GLU A 131 16.67 16.15 13.58
N ARG A 132 17.51 15.38 14.27
CA ARG A 132 18.95 15.23 14.01
C ARG A 132 19.57 14.09 14.79
N GLY A 133 20.74 13.64 14.33
CA GLY A 133 21.58 12.67 15.01
C GLY A 133 21.47 11.27 14.43
N ARG A 134 21.96 10.28 15.17
CA ARG A 134 22.01 8.87 14.75
C ARG A 134 21.12 8.02 15.64
N VAL A 135 20.46 7.04 15.04
CA VAL A 135 19.65 6.02 15.70
C VAL A 135 19.96 4.65 15.10
N ASP A 136 20.17 3.67 15.98
CA ASP A 136 20.25 2.26 15.63
C ASP A 136 18.93 1.60 16.00
N ALA A 137 18.21 1.07 15.03
CA ALA A 137 16.88 0.52 15.20
C ALA A 137 16.86 -0.97 14.90
N GLU A 138 16.23 -1.73 15.81
CA GLU A 138 15.95 -3.15 15.68
C GLU A 138 14.44 -3.34 15.80
N ILE A 139 13.78 -3.48 14.65
CA ILE A 139 12.33 -3.54 14.54
C ILE A 139 11.87 -4.99 14.55
N THR A 140 11.01 -5.35 15.50
CA THR A 140 10.45 -6.69 15.57
C THR A 140 9.38 -6.86 14.49
N HIS A 141 9.54 -7.86 13.62
CA HIS A 141 8.52 -8.16 12.61
C HIS A 141 7.30 -8.81 13.25
N THR A 142 6.18 -8.11 13.20
CA THR A 142 4.84 -8.67 13.36
C THR A 142 4.20 -8.72 11.97
N GLY A 143 3.35 -9.71 11.68
CA GLY A 143 2.75 -9.88 10.33
C GLY A 143 1.94 -8.67 9.81
N HIS A 144 1.77 -7.63 10.63
CA HIS A 144 1.12 -6.37 10.31
C HIS A 144 1.95 -5.12 10.71
N SER A 145 3.28 -5.25 10.83
CA SER A 145 4.17 -4.14 11.19
C SER A 145 4.21 -3.03 10.14
N ASP A 146 3.94 -1.78 10.53
CA ASP A 146 4.01 -0.54 9.73
C ASP A 146 4.79 0.53 10.51
N TRP A 147 6.11 0.34 10.64
CA TRP A 147 7.00 1.32 11.25
C TRP A 147 7.45 2.35 10.22
N ARG A 148 7.49 3.62 10.63
CA ARG A 148 7.91 4.72 9.76
C ARG A 148 8.84 5.69 10.46
N PHE A 149 10.03 5.85 9.90
CA PHE A 149 11.01 6.85 10.33
C PHE A 149 11.02 8.01 9.35
N VAL A 150 10.85 9.23 9.85
CA VAL A 150 10.83 10.46 9.04
C VAL A 150 12.03 11.29 9.42
N ALA A 151 12.87 11.64 8.46
CA ALA A 151 14.05 12.46 8.67
C ALA A 151 14.06 13.54 7.58
N GLY A 152 13.81 14.79 7.97
CA GLY A 152 13.59 15.88 7.01
C GLY A 152 12.56 15.49 5.91
N PRO A 153 12.92 15.57 4.62
CA PRO A 153 12.00 15.24 3.52
C PRO A 153 11.90 13.74 3.19
N PHE A 154 12.57 12.87 3.95
CA PHE A 154 12.59 11.43 3.69
C PHE A 154 11.67 10.66 4.63
N ALA A 155 11.06 9.60 4.13
CA ALA A 155 10.31 8.64 4.92
C ALA A 155 10.81 7.21 4.65
N VAL A 156 11.33 6.56 5.70
CA VAL A 156 11.80 5.17 5.67
C VAL A 156 10.69 4.29 6.24
N ARG A 157 10.16 3.38 5.43
CA ARG A 157 9.18 2.37 5.84
C ARG A 157 9.85 1.06 6.16
N VAL A 158 9.43 0.49 7.28
CA VAL A 158 10.05 -0.69 7.87
C VAL A 158 8.98 -1.65 8.37
N THR A 159 9.14 -2.94 8.09
CA THR A 159 8.27 -4.00 8.58
C THR A 159 8.96 -4.91 9.59
N GLY A 160 10.29 -4.98 9.59
CA GLY A 160 11.06 -5.87 10.46
C GLY A 160 12.50 -5.98 9.99
N THR A 161 13.32 -5.03 10.42
CA THR A 161 14.70 -4.89 9.97
C THR A 161 15.59 -4.41 11.10
N ARG A 162 16.89 -4.63 10.93
CA ARG A 162 17.93 -4.02 11.75
C ARG A 162 18.72 -3.05 10.90
N PHE A 163 18.80 -1.80 11.32
CA PHE A 163 19.39 -0.73 10.53
C PHE A 163 19.89 0.43 11.37
N GLU A 164 20.82 1.18 10.79
CA GLU A 164 21.27 2.47 11.33
C GLU A 164 20.70 3.58 10.46
N LEU A 165 20.26 4.66 11.09
CA LEU A 165 19.75 5.84 10.43
C LEU A 165 20.42 7.08 11.01
N HIS A 166 20.99 7.90 10.15
CA HIS A 166 21.67 9.13 10.52
C HIS A 166 21.11 10.30 9.71
N TRP A 167 20.64 11.32 10.42
CA TRP A 167 20.13 12.55 9.83
C TRP A 167 20.99 13.74 10.27
N ASP A 168 21.68 14.32 9.29
CA ASP A 168 22.40 15.57 9.42
C ASP A 168 21.49 16.70 8.91
N ALA A 169 20.86 17.40 9.85
CA ALA A 169 19.96 18.51 9.54
C ALA A 169 20.68 19.72 8.93
N ASP A 170 21.96 19.92 9.23
CA ASP A 170 22.72 21.09 8.76
C ASP A 170 23.15 20.88 7.29
N ARG A 171 23.40 19.64 6.89
CA ARG A 171 23.71 19.24 5.50
C ARG A 171 22.52 18.69 4.73
N GLU A 172 21.35 18.66 5.37
CA GLU A 172 20.12 18.01 4.87
C GLU A 172 20.36 16.61 4.27
N ARG A 173 21.19 15.81 4.93
CA ARG A 173 21.67 14.53 4.43
C ARG A 173 21.19 13.38 5.30
N LEU A 174 20.50 12.43 4.66
CA LEU A 174 20.08 11.17 5.25
C LEU A 174 21.04 10.06 4.84
N GLU A 175 21.46 9.27 5.81
CA GLU A 175 22.17 8.02 5.60
C GLU A 175 21.42 6.88 6.29
N VAL A 176 21.23 5.77 5.58
CA VAL A 176 20.62 4.55 6.10
C VAL A 176 21.52 3.38 5.77
N ILE A 177 21.98 2.65 6.78
CA ILE A 177 22.80 1.45 6.61
C ILE A 177 21.95 0.26 7.04
N LEU A 178 21.72 -0.67 6.12
CA LEU A 178 20.86 -1.83 6.40
C LEU A 178 21.69 -3.07 6.73
N HIS A 179 21.46 -3.62 7.92
CA HIS A 179 22.13 -4.83 8.39
C HIS A 179 21.31 -6.08 8.07
N GLU A 180 19.99 -6.03 8.30
CA GLU A 180 19.09 -7.16 8.08
C GLU A 180 17.77 -6.72 7.45
N GLY A 181 17.22 -7.55 6.56
CA GLY A 181 15.93 -7.34 5.91
C GLY A 181 15.97 -6.36 4.73
N SER A 182 14.88 -5.60 4.54
CA SER A 182 14.74 -4.60 3.47
C SER A 182 13.90 -3.42 3.95
N VAL A 183 14.28 -2.21 3.54
CA VAL A 183 13.52 -0.99 3.82
C VAL A 183 13.17 -0.26 2.53
N GLU A 184 12.08 0.48 2.56
CA GLU A 184 11.70 1.37 1.47
C GLU A 184 11.91 2.81 1.90
N VAL A 185 12.78 3.54 1.20
CA VAL A 185 13.05 4.95 1.44
C VAL A 185 12.31 5.79 0.40
N GLU A 186 11.29 6.52 0.83
CA GLU A 186 10.63 7.55 0.05
C GLU A 186 11.40 8.87 0.22
N GLY A 187 11.85 9.48 -0.88
CA GLY A 187 12.58 10.76 -0.87
C GLY A 187 11.68 11.96 -1.15
N TYR A 188 12.30 13.09 -1.50
CA TYR A 188 11.60 14.33 -1.90
C TYR A 188 10.56 14.02 -2.99
N ALA A 189 9.37 14.60 -2.82
CA ALA A 189 8.18 14.33 -3.63
C ALA A 189 8.48 14.31 -5.14
N GLY A 190 8.65 13.12 -5.71
CA GLY A 190 8.94 12.91 -7.13
C GLY A 190 9.66 11.60 -7.46
N PHE A 191 10.55 11.13 -6.59
CA PHE A 191 11.18 9.80 -6.74
C PHE A 191 10.32 8.72 -6.09
N GLY A 192 10.10 7.60 -6.78
CA GLY A 192 9.44 6.44 -6.18
C GLY A 192 10.23 5.90 -4.99
N ALA A 193 9.61 5.07 -4.16
CA ALA A 193 10.29 4.45 -3.02
C ALA A 193 11.53 3.67 -3.49
N VAL A 194 12.68 3.96 -2.88
CA VAL A 194 13.96 3.28 -3.13
C VAL A 194 14.08 2.12 -2.16
N SER A 195 14.15 0.90 -2.68
CA SER A 195 14.35 -0.29 -1.85
C SER A 195 15.83 -0.47 -1.54
N VAL A 196 16.16 -0.54 -0.25
CA VAL A 196 17.49 -0.79 0.30
C VAL A 196 17.46 -2.17 0.97
N ARG A 197 18.46 -3.01 0.72
CA ARG A 197 18.56 -4.37 1.25
C ARG A 197 19.74 -4.51 2.21
N ALA A 198 19.73 -5.61 2.97
CA ALA A 198 20.81 -5.96 3.88
C ALA A 198 22.17 -5.92 3.16
N GLY A 199 23.18 -5.32 3.79
CA GLY A 199 24.48 -5.10 3.19
C GLY A 199 24.53 -3.92 2.20
N GLN A 200 23.53 -3.03 2.23
CA GLN A 200 23.52 -1.80 1.45
C GLN A 200 23.43 -0.56 2.32
N ARG A 201 23.97 0.53 1.78
CA ARG A 201 23.91 1.88 2.30
C ARG A 201 23.13 2.76 1.33
N PHE A 202 22.17 3.48 1.86
CA PHE A 202 21.49 4.56 1.16
C PHE A 202 22.00 5.91 1.67
N VAL A 203 22.24 6.83 0.75
CA VAL A 203 22.55 8.22 1.03
C VAL A 203 21.62 9.10 0.20
N GLY A 204 20.81 9.91 0.89
CA GLY A 204 20.01 10.96 0.28
C GLY A 204 20.53 12.33 0.66
N ASP A 205 20.80 13.18 -0.31
CA ASP A 205 21.18 14.58 -0.10
C ASP A 205 20.07 15.50 -0.63
N ALA A 206 19.38 16.22 0.27
CA ALA A 206 18.18 16.99 -0.07
C ALA A 206 18.50 18.24 -0.86
N SER A 207 19.59 18.90 -0.47
CA SER A 207 20.09 20.10 -1.13
C SER A 207 20.56 19.80 -2.55
N ALA A 208 21.33 18.72 -2.76
CA ALA A 208 21.80 18.29 -4.08
C ALA A 208 20.76 17.46 -4.87
N ARG A 209 19.66 17.04 -4.23
CA ARG A 209 18.61 16.17 -4.79
C ARG A 209 19.16 14.85 -5.35
N THR A 210 20.18 14.29 -4.72
CA THR A 210 20.77 13.00 -5.12
C THR A 210 20.35 11.88 -4.20
N LEU A 211 20.06 10.72 -4.76
CA LEU A 211 19.79 9.48 -4.04
C LEU A 211 20.79 8.42 -4.52
N LEU A 212 21.60 7.90 -3.60
CA LEU A 212 22.64 6.92 -3.91
C LEU A 212 22.41 5.67 -3.06
N VAL A 213 22.46 4.51 -3.70
CA VAL A 213 22.51 3.21 -3.02
C VAL A 213 23.83 2.55 -3.39
N SER A 214 24.56 2.06 -2.41
CA SER A 214 25.84 1.40 -2.59
C SER A 214 25.94 0.21 -1.65
N ASP A 215 26.67 -0.83 -2.02
CA ASP A 215 26.88 -1.97 -1.12
C ASP A 215 27.85 -1.56 -0.01
N THR A 216 27.55 -1.87 1.26
CA THR A 216 28.44 -1.54 2.39
C THR A 216 29.77 -2.30 2.29
N ALA A 217 29.79 -3.48 1.65
CA ALA A 217 31.02 -4.23 1.37
C ALA A 217 31.94 -3.54 0.34
N ALA A 218 31.40 -2.65 -0.50
CA ALA A 218 32.17 -1.93 -1.52
C ALA A 218 32.79 -0.61 -1.01
N HIS A 219 32.53 -0.23 0.24
CA HIS A 219 33.23 0.84 0.93
C HIS A 219 33.76 0.31 2.26
N GLY A 220 35.01 -0.16 2.25
CA GLY A 220 35.83 -0.14 3.46
C GLY A 220 35.88 1.27 4.04
N PRO A 221 36.22 1.43 5.33
CA PRO A 221 36.23 2.73 6.00
C PRO A 221 36.93 3.77 5.14
N GLU A 222 36.22 4.87 4.87
CA GLU A 222 36.65 6.01 4.06
C GLU A 222 38.09 6.39 4.43
N PRO A 223 39.07 6.26 3.50
CA PRO A 223 40.43 6.69 3.78
C PRO A 223 40.44 8.20 3.92
N ALA A 224 41.03 8.69 5.01
CA ALA A 224 41.34 10.09 5.21
C ALA A 224 42.06 10.68 3.97
N PRO A 225 41.85 11.97 3.66
CA PRO A 225 42.33 12.57 2.41
C PRO A 225 43.87 12.46 2.29
N PRO A 226 44.43 11.99 1.16
CA PRO A 226 45.87 11.93 0.98
C PRO A 226 46.44 13.32 0.70
N ALA A 227 47.49 13.66 1.44
CA ALA A 227 48.41 14.74 1.14
C ALA A 227 49.14 14.48 -0.20
N ALA A 228 49.54 15.58 -0.83
CA ALA A 228 50.08 15.66 -2.17
C ALA A 228 51.48 15.05 -2.38
N GLN A 229 51.77 14.83 -3.68
CA GLN A 229 53.06 14.78 -4.39
C GLN A 229 53.64 13.40 -4.73
N GLY A 230 53.97 13.24 -6.02
CA GLY A 230 54.80 12.16 -6.56
C GLY A 230 54.59 11.90 -8.04
N GLU A 231 55.12 12.77 -8.89
CA GLU A 231 55.19 12.65 -10.35
C GLU A 231 56.27 11.65 -10.79
N GLY A 232 56.02 10.84 -11.83
CA GLY A 232 57.08 10.26 -12.66
C GLY A 232 56.90 8.83 -13.19
N ALA A 233 56.89 8.73 -14.53
CA ALA A 233 57.31 7.60 -15.39
C ALA A 233 56.37 6.36 -15.49
N GLU A 234 56.12 5.73 -16.64
CA GLU A 234 56.55 5.86 -18.05
C GLU A 234 55.71 4.87 -18.89
N VAL A 235 55.57 5.14 -20.19
CA VAL A 235 54.62 4.52 -21.13
C VAL A 235 55.33 3.54 -22.10
N ALA A 236 54.59 2.46 -22.47
CA ALA A 236 54.64 1.61 -23.69
C ALA A 236 55.54 0.34 -23.73
N PRO A 237 55.30 -0.65 -24.63
CA PRO A 237 54.06 -1.11 -25.32
C PRO A 237 53.89 -2.67 -25.42
N VAL A 238 52.77 -3.08 -26.04
CA VAL A 238 52.24 -4.45 -26.36
C VAL A 238 52.97 -5.12 -27.56
N PRO A 239 52.91 -6.46 -27.74
CA PRO A 239 52.10 -7.01 -28.85
C PRO A 239 51.35 -8.36 -28.57
N PRO A 240 50.45 -8.80 -29.48
CA PRO A 240 49.38 -9.79 -29.26
C PRO A 240 49.58 -11.15 -29.98
N GLY A 241 48.71 -12.13 -29.70
CA GLY A 241 48.61 -13.42 -30.41
C GLY A 241 47.20 -14.05 -30.28
N PRO A 242 46.79 -14.97 -31.18
CA PRO A 242 45.78 -14.63 -32.19
C PRO A 242 44.45 -15.41 -32.13
N ALA A 243 43.52 -14.94 -32.96
CA ALA A 243 42.19 -15.45 -33.25
C ALA A 243 42.15 -16.90 -33.76
N SER A 244 41.02 -17.57 -33.54
CA SER A 244 40.54 -18.68 -34.38
C SER A 244 39.02 -18.90 -34.19
N SER A 245 38.24 -18.45 -35.17
CA SER A 245 37.05 -19.16 -35.66
C SER A 245 37.38 -19.65 -37.07
N PRO A 246 36.87 -20.81 -37.47
CA PRO A 246 35.72 -20.79 -38.38
C PRO A 246 34.70 -21.93 -38.15
N GLU A 247 33.43 -21.61 -38.40
CA GLU A 247 32.38 -22.54 -38.84
C GLU A 247 32.56 -22.83 -40.36
N PRO A 248 32.09 -23.97 -40.92
CA PRO A 248 30.70 -23.99 -41.39
C PRO A 248 29.95 -25.35 -41.38
N SER A 249 28.62 -25.20 -41.27
CA SER A 249 27.55 -25.92 -41.98
C SER A 249 27.46 -27.45 -41.94
N SER A 250 26.34 -27.95 -41.41
CA SER A 250 25.61 -29.02 -42.08
C SER A 250 24.11 -28.83 -41.96
N SER A 251 23.48 -28.78 -43.13
CA SER A 251 22.06 -28.64 -43.41
C SER A 251 21.30 -29.94 -43.10
N GLY A 252 20.04 -29.82 -42.67
CA GLY A 252 19.07 -30.91 -42.62
C GLY A 252 17.66 -30.39 -42.30
N ASP A 253 16.76 -30.47 -43.27
CA ASP A 253 15.31 -30.20 -43.23
C ASP A 253 14.57 -31.50 -43.64
N PRO A 254 13.23 -31.70 -43.50
CA PRO A 254 12.23 -31.11 -42.60
C PRO A 254 11.22 -32.11 -41.94
N ALA A 255 10.49 -31.60 -40.92
CA ALA A 255 9.11 -31.92 -40.44
C ALA A 255 8.83 -33.14 -39.50
N PRO A 256 7.75 -33.14 -38.65
CA PRO A 256 6.74 -32.10 -38.34
C PRO A 256 6.47 -31.82 -36.83
N LEU A 257 5.89 -30.64 -36.54
CA LEU A 257 4.99 -30.31 -35.40
C LEU A 257 5.41 -30.68 -33.96
N ALA A 258 6.23 -29.82 -33.35
CA ALA A 258 6.05 -29.40 -31.96
C ALA A 258 6.83 -28.09 -31.73
N ALA A 259 6.13 -27.01 -31.36
CA ALA A 259 6.80 -25.77 -30.99
C ALA A 259 7.73 -26.04 -29.79
N PRO A 260 9.02 -25.67 -29.84
CA PRO A 260 9.88 -25.79 -28.67
C PRO A 260 9.37 -24.81 -27.59
N PRO A 261 9.37 -25.17 -26.30
CA PRO A 261 9.18 -24.19 -25.24
C PRO A 261 10.32 -23.16 -25.36
N SER A 262 10.00 -21.96 -25.84
CA SER A 262 10.93 -20.85 -25.97
C SER A 262 11.40 -20.44 -24.58
N GLY A 263 12.53 -20.99 -24.16
CA GLY A 263 13.15 -20.81 -22.84
C GLY A 263 13.75 -19.43 -22.61
N LYS A 264 13.03 -18.35 -22.95
CA LYS A 264 13.29 -17.02 -22.40
C LYS A 264 12.28 -16.76 -21.28
N PRO A 265 12.70 -16.27 -20.11
CA PRO A 265 11.74 -15.87 -19.08
C PRO A 265 10.81 -14.80 -19.65
N SER A 266 9.50 -14.96 -19.44
CA SER A 266 8.53 -13.93 -19.83
C SER A 266 8.89 -12.60 -19.13
N TRP A 267 8.68 -11.47 -19.80
CA TRP A 267 8.96 -10.16 -19.19
C TRP A 267 8.15 -9.95 -17.90
N THR A 268 6.96 -10.52 -17.80
CA THR A 268 6.18 -10.58 -16.56
C THR A 268 6.94 -11.23 -15.40
N LYS A 269 7.66 -12.32 -15.66
CA LYS A 269 8.50 -13.00 -14.65
C LYS A 269 9.70 -12.14 -14.25
N LEU A 270 10.31 -11.44 -15.20
CA LEU A 270 11.40 -10.50 -14.92
C LEU A 270 10.91 -9.34 -14.04
N VAL A 271 9.76 -8.76 -14.35
CA VAL A 271 9.11 -7.72 -13.52
C VAL A 271 8.84 -8.23 -12.11
N SER A 272 8.31 -9.45 -11.94
CA SER A 272 8.07 -10.01 -10.60
C SER A 272 9.34 -10.29 -9.80
N GLN A 273 10.48 -10.43 -10.47
CA GLN A 273 11.80 -10.62 -9.88
C GLN A 273 12.54 -9.29 -9.63
N GLY A 274 11.96 -8.15 -10.02
CA GLY A 274 12.60 -6.83 -9.92
C GLY A 274 13.63 -6.56 -11.03
N GLU A 275 13.71 -7.42 -12.04
CA GLU A 275 14.66 -7.34 -13.17
C GLU A 275 14.19 -6.34 -14.24
N PHE A 276 13.83 -5.13 -13.83
CA PHE A 276 13.24 -4.10 -14.69
C PHE A 276 14.21 -3.63 -15.78
N ARG A 277 15.50 -3.46 -15.44
CA ARG A 277 16.52 -3.06 -16.42
C ARG A 277 16.64 -4.09 -17.55
N ARG A 278 16.54 -5.38 -17.23
CA ARG A 278 16.62 -6.46 -18.22
C ARG A 278 15.46 -6.41 -19.20
N VAL A 279 14.24 -6.15 -18.74
CA VAL A 279 13.07 -5.98 -19.62
C VAL A 279 13.29 -4.85 -20.62
N VAL A 280 13.75 -3.69 -20.14
CA VAL A 280 14.01 -2.52 -21.01
C VAL A 280 15.16 -2.80 -21.99
N GLN A 281 16.24 -3.47 -21.55
CA GLN A 281 17.33 -3.88 -22.44
C GLN A 281 16.86 -4.86 -23.52
N GLU A 282 16.02 -5.84 -23.16
CA GLU A 282 15.45 -6.77 -24.12
C GLU A 282 14.49 -6.08 -25.10
N ALA A 283 13.73 -5.06 -24.66
CA ALA A 283 12.89 -4.25 -25.53
C ALA A 283 13.72 -3.41 -26.50
N ALA A 284 14.79 -2.77 -26.02
CA ALA A 284 15.74 -2.04 -26.84
C ALA A 284 16.42 -2.93 -27.89
N ALA A 285 16.85 -4.13 -27.50
CA ALA A 285 17.47 -5.11 -28.41
C ALA A 285 16.50 -5.62 -29.49
N ARG A 286 15.19 -5.68 -29.21
CA ARG A 286 14.14 -6.02 -30.18
C ARG A 286 13.69 -4.80 -31.02
N GLY A 287 14.10 -3.60 -30.62
CA GLY A 287 13.60 -2.33 -31.14
C GLY A 287 12.32 -1.90 -30.42
N GLU A 288 12.42 -0.84 -29.61
CA GLU A 288 11.31 -0.36 -28.77
C GLU A 288 10.04 -0.06 -29.60
N GLN A 289 10.19 0.62 -30.74
CA GLN A 289 9.06 0.94 -31.62
C GLN A 289 8.40 -0.30 -32.22
N ALA A 290 9.18 -1.34 -32.56
CA ALA A 290 8.64 -2.61 -33.02
C ALA A 290 7.85 -3.31 -31.90
N CYS A 291 8.36 -3.27 -30.67
CA CYS A 291 7.66 -3.77 -29.49
C CYS A 291 6.36 -3.01 -29.23
N LEU A 292 6.39 -1.67 -29.21
CA LEU A 292 5.18 -0.85 -29.01
C LEU A 292 4.09 -1.17 -30.03
N ALA A 293 4.48 -1.42 -31.29
CA ALA A 293 3.55 -1.76 -32.37
C ALA A 293 3.02 -3.21 -32.32
N SER A 294 3.83 -4.18 -31.86
CA SER A 294 3.53 -5.61 -32.06
C SER A 294 3.50 -6.50 -30.81
N CYS A 295 4.11 -6.09 -29.69
CA CYS A 295 4.07 -6.85 -28.44
C CYS A 295 2.65 -7.08 -27.95
N ASP A 296 2.44 -8.19 -27.22
CA ASP A 296 1.15 -8.48 -26.62
C ASP A 296 0.86 -7.58 -25.39
N ALA A 297 -0.34 -7.73 -24.82
CA ALA A 297 -0.75 -6.94 -23.67
C ALA A 297 0.11 -7.19 -22.42
N ALA A 298 0.62 -8.40 -22.23
CA ALA A 298 1.42 -8.75 -21.06
C ALA A 298 2.81 -8.12 -21.16
N ASP A 299 3.44 -8.21 -22.33
CA ASP A 299 4.74 -7.59 -22.61
C ASP A 299 4.67 -6.07 -22.57
N LEU A 300 3.61 -5.45 -23.11
CA LEU A 300 3.42 -3.99 -23.01
C LEU A 300 3.20 -3.52 -21.57
N ASN A 301 2.44 -4.28 -20.75
CA ASN A 301 2.32 -3.98 -19.32
C ASN A 301 3.66 -4.12 -18.60
N ALA A 302 4.39 -5.21 -18.85
CA ALA A 302 5.67 -5.46 -18.23
C ALA A 302 6.70 -4.40 -18.61
N LEU A 303 6.74 -3.98 -19.89
CA LEU A 303 7.58 -2.91 -20.37
C LEU A 303 7.22 -1.56 -19.74
N ALA A 304 5.93 -1.24 -19.63
CA ALA A 304 5.48 -0.01 -18.98
C ALA A 304 5.87 0.04 -17.50
N ASP A 305 5.65 -1.04 -16.76
CA ASP A 305 6.01 -1.14 -15.34
C ASP A 305 7.53 -1.07 -15.18
N ALA A 306 8.30 -1.82 -15.97
CA ALA A 306 9.76 -1.80 -15.93
C ALA A 306 10.33 -0.41 -16.26
N ALA A 307 9.87 0.22 -17.34
CA ALA A 307 10.29 1.55 -17.76
C ALA A 307 10.03 2.61 -16.67
N ARG A 308 8.91 2.51 -15.94
CA ARG A 308 8.64 3.38 -14.78
C ARG A 308 9.65 3.18 -13.66
N TYR A 309 9.96 1.93 -13.29
CA TYR A 309 10.88 1.63 -12.19
C TYR A 309 12.33 2.04 -12.50
N VAL A 310 12.74 2.03 -13.78
CA VAL A 310 14.08 2.47 -14.19
C VAL A 310 14.16 3.97 -14.51
N GLY A 311 13.07 4.73 -14.34
CA GLY A 311 13.03 6.17 -14.61
C GLY A 311 12.88 6.56 -16.09
N GLN A 312 12.62 5.61 -16.99
CA GLN A 312 12.37 5.87 -18.41
C GLN A 312 10.89 6.21 -18.66
N GLY A 313 10.46 7.37 -18.17
CA GLY A 313 9.06 7.76 -18.21
C GLY A 313 8.46 7.91 -19.62
N GLU A 314 9.23 8.32 -20.62
CA GLU A 314 8.73 8.44 -22.01
C GLU A 314 8.37 7.07 -22.59
N LEU A 315 9.26 6.07 -22.40
CA LEU A 315 9.01 4.70 -22.83
C LEU A 315 7.80 4.09 -22.10
N ALA A 316 7.66 4.38 -20.81
CA ALA A 316 6.49 3.97 -20.04
C ALA A 316 5.19 4.57 -20.59
N GLU A 317 5.19 5.87 -20.90
CA GLU A 317 4.04 6.57 -21.48
C GLU A 317 3.65 5.94 -22.82
N GLN A 318 4.62 5.73 -23.71
CA GLN A 318 4.40 5.11 -25.02
C GLN A 318 3.85 3.68 -24.90
N ALA A 319 4.39 2.87 -23.99
CA ALA A 319 3.92 1.50 -23.76
C ALA A 319 2.48 1.46 -23.23
N LEU A 320 2.12 2.36 -22.31
CA LEU A 320 0.76 2.48 -21.78
C LEU A 320 -0.23 2.98 -22.84
N LEU A 321 0.19 3.93 -23.69
CA LEU A 321 -0.64 4.40 -24.80
C LEU A 321 -0.86 3.31 -25.86
N ALA A 322 0.18 2.56 -26.21
CA ALA A 322 0.07 1.41 -27.11
C ALA A 322 -0.87 0.33 -26.53
N LEU A 323 -0.72 0.02 -25.24
CA LEU A 323 -1.58 -0.91 -24.52
C LEU A 323 -3.04 -0.46 -24.54
N ARG A 324 -3.33 0.83 -24.34
CA ARG A 324 -4.69 1.37 -24.45
C ARG A 324 -5.25 1.28 -25.85
N ALA A 325 -4.46 1.67 -26.86
CA ALA A 325 -4.90 1.68 -28.25
C ALA A 325 -5.30 0.27 -28.73
N ARG A 326 -4.57 -0.76 -28.30
CA ARG A 326 -4.72 -2.14 -28.80
C ARG A 326 -5.55 -3.04 -27.89
N TYR A 327 -5.54 -2.78 -26.58
CA TYR A 327 -6.12 -3.66 -25.55
C TYR A 327 -7.06 -2.92 -24.59
N ALA A 328 -7.79 -1.91 -25.10
CA ALA A 328 -8.69 -1.05 -24.31
C ALA A 328 -9.64 -1.82 -23.38
N LYS A 329 -10.29 -2.89 -23.85
CA LYS A 329 -11.25 -3.66 -23.04
C LYS A 329 -10.60 -4.41 -21.88
N ALA A 330 -9.39 -4.95 -22.08
CA ALA A 330 -8.73 -5.80 -21.09
C ALA A 330 -7.82 -5.00 -20.13
N ALA A 331 -7.17 -3.95 -20.63
CA ALA A 331 -6.13 -3.22 -19.89
C ALA A 331 -6.29 -1.70 -19.94
N GLY A 332 -7.35 -1.17 -20.57
CA GLY A 332 -7.55 0.27 -20.76
C GLY A 332 -7.56 1.04 -19.45
N SER A 333 -8.44 0.67 -18.50
CA SER A 333 -8.59 1.39 -17.23
C SER A 333 -7.31 1.35 -16.38
N ARG A 334 -6.64 0.20 -16.29
CA ARG A 334 -5.31 0.08 -15.65
C ARG A 334 -4.32 1.06 -16.28
N ALA A 335 -4.22 1.05 -17.61
CA ALA A 335 -3.26 1.90 -18.29
C ALA A 335 -3.58 3.39 -18.13
N ALA A 336 -4.86 3.79 -18.12
CA ALA A 336 -5.26 5.16 -17.80
C ALA A 336 -4.83 5.54 -16.37
N PHE A 337 -5.08 4.68 -15.38
CA PHE A 337 -4.65 4.94 -14.01
C PHE A 337 -3.12 5.12 -13.91
N LEU A 338 -2.36 4.24 -14.58
CA LEU A 338 -0.90 4.30 -14.58
C LEU A 338 -0.35 5.54 -15.33
N LEU A 339 -1.01 5.99 -16.41
CA LEU A 339 -0.72 7.27 -17.07
C LEU A 339 -0.99 8.46 -16.14
N GLY A 340 -2.08 8.41 -15.39
CA GLY A 340 -2.39 9.39 -14.34
C GLY A 340 -1.24 9.52 -13.33
N ARG A 341 -0.77 8.39 -12.80
CA ARG A 341 0.37 8.32 -11.88
C ARG A 341 1.66 8.88 -12.48
N LEU A 342 1.94 8.57 -13.75
CA LEU A 342 3.13 9.03 -14.45
C LEU A 342 3.14 10.54 -14.67
N HIS A 343 2.00 11.12 -15.07
CA HIS A 343 1.90 12.57 -15.22
C HIS A 343 1.88 13.29 -13.87
N GLU A 344 1.28 12.69 -12.83
CA GLU A 344 1.29 13.25 -11.47
C GLU A 344 2.74 13.35 -10.95
N SER A 345 3.56 12.31 -11.13
CA SER A 345 4.97 12.34 -10.71
C SER A 345 5.83 13.34 -11.49
N ARG A 346 5.41 13.74 -12.69
CA ARG A 346 6.05 14.78 -13.52
C ARG A 346 5.55 16.20 -13.20
N GLY A 347 4.67 16.36 -12.20
CA GLY A 347 4.05 17.64 -11.86
C GLY A 347 2.98 18.10 -12.86
N ALA A 348 2.58 17.26 -13.82
CA ALA A 348 1.59 17.59 -14.84
C ALA A 348 0.16 17.29 -14.35
N ALA A 349 -0.28 18.01 -13.31
CA ALA A 349 -1.53 17.74 -12.60
C ALA A 349 -2.78 17.73 -13.52
N ALA A 350 -2.87 18.62 -14.50
CA ALA A 350 -3.99 18.67 -15.43
C ALA A 350 -4.09 17.41 -16.31
N ARG A 351 -2.95 16.92 -16.83
CA ARG A 351 -2.89 15.66 -17.60
C ARG A 351 -3.20 14.47 -16.70
N ALA A 352 -2.65 14.45 -15.48
CA ALA A 352 -2.91 13.39 -14.52
C ALA A 352 -4.40 13.27 -14.19
N ARG A 353 -5.09 14.40 -13.94
CA ARG A 353 -6.53 14.43 -13.67
C ARG A 353 -7.33 13.82 -14.82
N ALA A 354 -7.05 14.21 -16.06
CA ALA A 354 -7.76 13.69 -17.24
C ALA A 354 -7.64 12.16 -17.36
N TRP A 355 -6.47 11.61 -17.01
CA TRP A 355 -6.24 10.17 -17.00
C TRP A 355 -6.95 9.46 -15.85
N TYR A 356 -6.95 10.02 -14.64
CA TYR A 356 -7.72 9.47 -13.52
C TYR A 356 -9.22 9.44 -13.81
N GLU A 357 -9.77 10.50 -14.39
CA GLU A 357 -11.17 10.54 -14.81
C GLU A 357 -11.47 9.53 -15.91
N THR A 358 -10.52 9.31 -16.83
CA THR A 358 -10.65 8.27 -17.86
C THR A 358 -10.68 6.88 -17.23
N ALA A 359 -9.80 6.59 -16.28
CA ALA A 359 -9.78 5.31 -15.57
C ALA A 359 -11.10 5.06 -14.81
N LEU A 360 -11.64 6.09 -14.14
CA LEU A 360 -12.90 6.05 -13.41
C LEU A 360 -14.12 5.88 -14.33
N ARG A 361 -14.13 6.51 -15.51
CA ARG A 361 -15.20 6.30 -16.51
C ARG A 361 -15.18 4.89 -17.08
N GLU A 362 -14.00 4.34 -17.34
CA GLU A 362 -13.84 3.00 -17.94
C GLU A 362 -14.10 1.87 -16.94
N ALA A 363 -13.75 2.06 -15.67
CA ALA A 363 -14.02 1.08 -14.61
C ALA A 363 -14.36 1.78 -13.27
N PRO A 364 -15.61 2.25 -13.09
CA PRO A 364 -16.03 2.98 -11.88
C PRO A 364 -15.87 2.18 -10.58
N SER A 365 -15.96 0.86 -10.67
CA SER A 365 -15.77 -0.09 -9.55
C SER A 365 -14.58 -1.02 -9.80
N GLY A 366 -13.63 -0.61 -10.65
CA GLY A 366 -12.44 -1.38 -10.96
C GLY A 366 -11.41 -1.42 -9.83
N PRO A 367 -10.37 -2.26 -9.94
CA PRO A 367 -9.36 -2.45 -8.88
C PRO A 367 -8.54 -1.20 -8.55
N PHE A 368 -8.54 -0.19 -9.42
CA PHE A 368 -7.85 1.09 -9.21
C PHE A 368 -8.80 2.26 -8.95
N ALA A 369 -10.10 2.01 -8.78
CA ALA A 369 -11.10 3.08 -8.67
C ALA A 369 -10.86 3.96 -7.44
N ALA A 370 -10.53 3.35 -6.29
CA ALA A 370 -10.22 4.10 -5.08
C ALA A 370 -8.97 4.97 -5.29
N GLU A 371 -7.87 4.41 -5.79
CA GLU A 371 -6.60 5.10 -6.02
C GLU A 371 -6.74 6.20 -7.09
N ALA A 372 -7.50 5.95 -8.15
CA ALA A 372 -7.79 6.92 -9.19
C ALA A 372 -8.62 8.10 -8.65
N LEU A 373 -9.63 7.83 -7.81
CA LEU A 373 -10.43 8.88 -7.18
C LEU A 373 -9.61 9.69 -6.17
N ALA A 374 -8.70 9.05 -5.44
CA ALA A 374 -7.73 9.76 -4.59
C ALA A 374 -6.74 10.59 -5.41
N GLY A 375 -6.29 10.11 -6.57
CA GLY A 375 -5.47 10.87 -7.52
C GLY A 375 -6.22 12.07 -8.10
N LYS A 376 -7.49 11.91 -8.46
CA LYS A 376 -8.37 13.01 -8.87
C LYS A 376 -8.50 14.04 -7.76
N MET A 377 -8.71 13.62 -6.51
CA MET A 377 -8.80 14.52 -5.35
C MET A 377 -7.52 15.36 -5.19
N ARG A 378 -6.33 14.74 -5.22
CA ARG A 378 -5.05 15.47 -5.12
C ARG A 378 -4.83 16.43 -6.29
N THR A 379 -5.11 15.99 -7.52
CA THR A 379 -4.92 16.84 -8.71
C THR A 379 -5.89 18.02 -8.74
N VAL A 380 -7.15 17.84 -8.31
CA VAL A 380 -8.10 18.95 -8.13
C VAL A 380 -7.62 19.90 -7.04
N GLN A 381 -7.09 19.39 -5.92
CA GLN A 381 -6.56 20.25 -4.87
C GLN A 381 -5.40 21.12 -5.35
N ILE A 382 -4.50 20.57 -6.17
CA ILE A 382 -3.37 21.31 -6.75
C ILE A 382 -3.83 22.38 -7.74
N LEU A 383 -4.80 22.06 -8.59
CA LEU A 383 -5.22 22.93 -9.70
C LEU A 383 -6.21 24.01 -9.26
N GLU A 384 -7.12 23.67 -8.35
CA GLU A 384 -8.33 24.45 -8.03
C GLU A 384 -8.45 24.74 -6.53
N GLY A 385 -7.56 24.20 -5.69
CA GLY A 385 -7.52 24.43 -4.26
C GLY A 385 -8.36 23.44 -3.43
N PRO A 386 -8.27 23.54 -2.09
CA PRO A 386 -8.90 22.59 -1.17
C PRO A 386 -10.43 22.60 -1.25
N ALA A 387 -11.06 23.75 -1.50
CA ALA A 387 -12.51 23.88 -1.61
C ALA A 387 -13.08 23.06 -2.79
N ALA A 388 -12.42 23.06 -3.95
CA ALA A 388 -12.83 22.24 -5.09
C ALA A 388 -12.62 20.75 -4.82
N ALA A 389 -11.52 20.40 -4.15
CA ALA A 389 -11.19 19.02 -3.83
C ALA A 389 -12.13 18.39 -2.78
N ARG A 390 -12.81 19.21 -1.97
CA ARG A 390 -13.82 18.78 -1.00
C ARG A 390 -14.93 17.93 -1.62
N ALA A 391 -15.44 18.31 -2.79
CA ALA A 391 -16.48 17.56 -3.48
C ALA A 391 -16.00 16.15 -3.86
N VAL A 392 -14.75 16.04 -4.34
CA VAL A 392 -14.14 14.75 -4.68
C VAL A 392 -13.84 13.91 -3.42
N ALA A 393 -13.46 14.56 -2.33
CA ALA A 393 -13.24 13.90 -1.05
C ALA A 393 -14.53 13.29 -0.47
N GLN A 394 -15.66 14.02 -0.57
CA GLN A 394 -16.97 13.51 -0.19
C GLN A 394 -17.41 12.34 -1.07
N GLU A 395 -17.18 12.42 -2.38
CA GLU A 395 -17.42 11.32 -3.31
C GLU A 395 -16.58 10.08 -2.94
N TYR A 396 -15.29 10.27 -2.62
CA TYR A 396 -14.40 9.21 -2.16
C TYR A 396 -14.93 8.54 -0.90
N LEU A 397 -15.34 9.31 0.12
CA LEU A 397 -15.84 8.75 1.37
C LEU A 397 -17.16 8.01 1.22
N ARG A 398 -18.00 8.43 0.27
CA ARG A 398 -19.25 7.73 -0.06
C ARG A 398 -18.99 6.36 -0.69
N LEU A 399 -17.99 6.27 -1.57
CA LEU A 399 -17.68 5.04 -2.32
C LEU A 399 -16.70 4.11 -1.58
N PHE A 400 -15.74 4.68 -0.86
CA PHE A 400 -14.63 4.00 -0.21
C PHE A 400 -14.42 4.50 1.23
N PRO A 401 -15.42 4.34 2.13
CA PRO A 401 -15.39 4.91 3.48
C PRO A 401 -14.23 4.39 4.34
N SER A 402 -13.73 3.19 4.06
CA SER A 402 -12.59 2.52 4.70
C SER A 402 -11.35 2.40 3.80
N GLY A 403 -11.33 3.08 2.64
CA GLY A 403 -10.20 3.02 1.72
C GLY A 403 -8.91 3.63 2.29
N VAL A 404 -7.76 3.27 1.71
CA VAL A 404 -6.41 3.72 2.17
C VAL A 404 -6.30 5.25 2.27
N HIS A 405 -7.05 5.99 1.45
CA HIS A 405 -7.03 7.45 1.43
C HIS A 405 -8.19 8.11 2.21
N ALA A 406 -8.98 7.33 2.96
CA ALA A 406 -10.15 7.84 3.69
C ALA A 406 -9.76 8.87 4.77
N LYS A 407 -8.64 8.70 5.49
CA LYS A 407 -8.16 9.68 6.49
C LYS A 407 -7.92 11.05 5.84
N THR A 408 -7.22 11.09 4.72
CA THR A 408 -6.96 12.31 3.95
C THR A 408 -8.25 12.91 3.40
N ALA A 409 -9.15 12.08 2.86
CA ALA A 409 -10.44 12.55 2.36
C ALA A 409 -11.30 13.17 3.46
N ARG A 410 -11.32 12.59 4.68
CA ARG A 410 -12.03 13.19 5.84
C ARG A 410 -11.46 14.54 6.24
N GLN A 411 -10.14 14.66 6.29
CA GLN A 411 -9.46 15.92 6.59
C GLN A 411 -9.82 17.01 5.58
N LEU A 412 -9.82 16.68 4.29
CA LEU A 412 -10.16 17.62 3.22
C LEU A 412 -11.67 17.95 3.21
N ALA A 413 -12.52 16.97 3.52
CA ALA A 413 -13.97 17.15 3.63
C ALA A 413 -14.40 18.00 4.83
N ALA A 414 -13.55 18.10 5.85
CA ALA A 414 -13.77 18.88 7.06
C ALA A 414 -13.23 20.33 6.98
N GLN A 415 -12.40 20.64 5.97
CA GLN A 415 -11.91 22.00 5.76
C GLN A 415 -13.05 22.93 5.30
N PRO A 416 -13.09 24.18 5.79
CA PRO A 416 -14.17 25.13 5.51
C PRO A 416 -14.34 25.39 4.02
#